data_AF-A0A4U9V0E7-F1
#
_entry.id   AF-A0A4U9V0E7-F1
#
_cell.length_a   1.000
_cell.length_b   1.000
_cell.length_c   1.000
_cell.angle_alpha   90.00
_cell.angle_beta   90.00
_cell.angle_gamma   90.00
#
_symmetry.space_group_name_H-M   'P 1'
#
loop_
_entity.id
_entity.type
_entity.pdbx_description
1 polymer ?
#
loop_
_entity_poly.entity_id
_entity_poly.type
_entity_poly.pdbx_seq_one_letter_code
_entity_poly.pdbx_strand_id
1 'polypeptide(L)' 'MLDPNLLRNELDAVAVKLARRGFKLDLDLLRSQEERRKVLQVETETLQAERNSPIEIHRRGQSAR' A
#
# COMPACT_ATOMS: atom_id res chain seq x y z
N MET A 1 -4.54 3.85 -17.38
CA MET A 1 -4.61 3.22 -16.03
C MET A 1 -5.94 3.59 -15.40
N LEU A 2 -6.58 2.67 -14.68
CA LEU A 2 -7.70 3.01 -13.79
C LEU A 2 -7.18 3.77 -12.57
N ASP A 3 -8.01 4.65 -12.01
CA ASP A 3 -7.66 5.39 -10.80
C ASP A 3 -7.55 4.42 -9.60
N PRO A 4 -6.39 4.34 -8.93
CA PRO A 4 -6.19 3.48 -7.77
C PRO A 4 -7.11 3.81 -6.60
N ASN A 5 -7.49 5.07 -6.40
CA ASN A 5 -8.42 5.46 -5.35
C ASN A 5 -9.81 4.90 -5.62
N LEU A 6 -10.23 4.91 -6.87
CA LEU A 6 -11.50 4.34 -7.31
C LEU A 6 -11.53 2.82 -7.11
N LEU A 7 -10.42 2.13 -7.39
CA LEU A 7 -10.27 0.69 -7.19
C LEU A 7 -10.23 0.29 -5.71
N ARG A 8 -9.81 1.18 -4.82
CA ARG A 8 -9.73 0.92 -3.37
C ARG A 8 -11.02 1.24 -2.64
N ASN A 9 -11.70 2.31 -3.05
CA ASN A 9 -12.87 2.83 -2.35
C ASN A 9 -14.20 2.41 -2.99
N GLU A 10 -14.24 2.22 -4.31
CA GLU A 10 -15.46 2.01 -5.09
C GLU A 10 -15.37 0.75 -5.97
N LEU A 11 -14.67 -0.27 -5.51
CA LEU A 11 -14.35 -1.47 -6.28
C LEU A 11 -15.58 -2.14 -6.93
N ASP A 12 -16.69 -2.23 -6.20
CA ASP A 12 -17.94 -2.81 -6.69
C ASP A 12 -18.56 -1.98 -7.83
N ALA A 13 -18.53 -0.65 -7.72
CA ALA A 13 -19.02 0.24 -8.77
C ALA A 13 -18.14 0.15 -10.04
N VAL A 14 -16.83 -0.03 -9.88
CA VAL A 14 -15.90 -0.26 -10.99
C VAL A 14 -16.17 -1.61 -11.66
N ALA A 15 -16.41 -2.67 -10.87
CA ALA A 15 -16.74 -3.99 -11.38
C ALA A 15 -18.00 -3.97 -12.25
N VAL A 16 -19.05 -3.27 -11.81
CA VAL A 16 -20.29 -3.11 -12.60
C VAL A 16 -20.04 -2.37 -13.91
N LYS A 17 -19.25 -1.29 -13.89
CA LYS A 17 -18.91 -0.52 -15.10
C LYS A 17 -18.06 -1.34 -16.08
N LEU A 18 -17.16 -2.18 -15.57
CA LEU A 18 -16.32 -3.06 -16.38
C LEU A 18 -17.12 -4.24 -16.95
N ALA A 19 -18.05 -4.80 -16.18
CA ALA A 19 -18.94 -5.88 -16.64
C ALA A 19 -19.79 -5.44 -17.84
N ARG A 20 -20.25 -4.18 -17.86
CA ARG A 20 -20.93 -3.58 -19.03
C ARG A 20 -20.08 -3.55 -20.30
N ARG A 21 -18.75 -3.58 -20.16
CA ARG A 21 -17.79 -3.62 -21.26
C ARG A 21 -17.32 -5.05 -21.58
N GLY A 22 -17.94 -6.07 -20.97
CA GLY A 22 -17.56 -7.47 -21.15
C GLY A 22 -16.33 -7.90 -20.35
N PHE A 23 -15.86 -7.07 -19.41
CA PHE A 23 -14.70 -7.39 -18.57
C PHE A 23 -15.14 -7.78 -17.16
N LYS A 24 -14.80 -9.00 -16.72
CA LYS A 24 -15.04 -9.46 -15.35
C LYS A 24 -13.85 -9.11 -14.48
N LEU A 25 -14.03 -8.13 -13.59
CA LEU A 25 -13.03 -7.82 -12.58
C LEU A 25 -13.11 -8.84 -11.44
N ASP A 26 -11.99 -9.47 -11.10
CA ASP A 26 -11.89 -10.38 -9.97
C ASP A 26 -11.66 -9.58 -8.67
N LEU A 27 -12.74 -9.39 -7.94
CA LEU A 27 -12.75 -8.59 -6.71
C LEU A 27 -12.01 -9.29 -5.57
N ASP A 28 -12.12 -10.61 -5.48
CA ASP A 28 -11.52 -11.40 -4.41
C ASP A 28 -10.01 -11.43 -4.57
N LEU A 29 -9.54 -11.62 -5.80
CA LEU A 29 -8.12 -11.51 -6.11
C LEU A 29 -7.62 -10.10 -5.77
N LEU A 30 -8.30 -9.04 -6.21
CA LEU A 30 -7.84 -7.68 -5.96
C LEU A 30 -7.81 -7.34 -4.45
N ARG A 31 -8.83 -7.74 -3.69
CA ARG A 31 -8.88 -7.56 -2.24
C ARG A 31 -7.72 -8.27 -1.54
N SER A 32 -7.44 -9.51 -1.92
CA SER A 32 -6.32 -10.29 -1.34
C SER A 32 -4.96 -9.64 -1.63
N GLN A 33 -4.77 -9.07 -2.82
CA GLN A 33 -3.52 -8.40 -3.20
C GLN A 33 -3.37 -7.06 -2.47
N GLU A 34 -4.45 -6.31 -2.28
CA GLU A 34 -4.41 -5.06 -1.51
C GLU A 34 -4.12 -5.31 -0.03
N GLU A 35 -4.63 -6.41 0.54
CA GLU A 35 -4.29 -6.83 1.90
C GLU A 35 -2.80 -7.19 2.02
N ARG A 36 -2.29 -8.02 1.10
CA ARG A 36 -0.84 -8.34 1.05
C ARG A 36 0.02 -7.10 0.89
N ARG A 37 -0.40 -6.16 0.04
CA ARG A 37 0.31 -4.88 -0.16
C ARG A 37 0.41 -4.09 1.15
N LYS A 38 -0.67 -4.02 1.94
CA LYS A 38 -0.67 -3.32 3.24
C LYS A 38 0.28 -3.98 4.23
N VAL A 39 0.28 -5.31 4.31
CA VAL A 39 1.20 -6.06 5.18
C VAL A 39 2.65 -5.75 4.83
N LEU A 40 3.00 -5.87 3.55
CA LEU A 40 4.35 -5.59 3.07
C LEU A 40 4.77 -4.14 3.29
N GLN A 41 3.84 -3.19 3.15
CA GLN A 41 4.11 -1.78 3.43
C GLN A 41 4.53 -1.57 4.89
N VAL A 42 3.74 -2.09 5.83
CA VAL A 42 4.03 -1.96 7.27
C VAL A 42 5.33 -2.65 7.64
N GLU A 43 5.58 -3.84 7.10
CA GLU A 43 6.83 -4.56 7.32
C GLU A 43 8.04 -3.76 6.80
N THR A 44 7.94 -3.19 5.60
CA THR A 44 9.00 -2.37 5.01
C THR A 44 9.26 -1.11 5.83
N GLU A 45 8.20 -0.40 6.26
CA GLU A 45 8.30 0.78 7.11
C GLU A 45 8.96 0.44 8.46
N THR A 46 8.62 -0.71 9.03
CA THR A 46 9.22 -1.22 10.27
C THR A 46 10.71 -1.50 10.10
N LEU A 47 11.09 -2.28 9.08
CA LEU A 47 12.50 -2.57 8.76
C LEU A 47 13.30 -1.30 8.47
N GLN A 48 12.68 -0.32 7.79
CA GLN A 48 13.32 0.96 7.49
C GLN A 48 13.53 1.79 8.77
N ALA A 49 12.59 1.77 9.70
CA ALA A 49 12.73 2.41 11.01
C ALA A 49 13.83 1.75 11.86
N GLU A 50 13.87 0.42 11.91
CA GLU A 50 14.93 -0.34 12.58
C GLU A 50 16.31 -0.01 12.02
N ARG A 51 16.45 0.01 10.69
CA ARG A 51 17.71 0.36 10.02
C ARG A 51 18.15 1.80 10.28
N ASN A 52 17.21 2.74 10.33
CA ASN A 52 17.51 4.17 10.50
C ASN A 52 17.69 4.58 11.96
N SER A 53 17.20 3.79 12.92
CA SER A 53 17.27 4.10 14.35
C SER A 53 18.70 4.37 14.85
N PRO A 54 19.74 3.58 14.50
CA PRO A 54 21.13 3.89 14.88
C PRO A 54 21.67 5.18 14.27
N ILE A 55 21.26 5.52 13.04
CA ILE A 55 21.69 6.73 12.32
C ILE A 55 21.10 7.98 13.00
N GLU A 56 19.82 7.91 13.36
CA GLU A 56 19.11 8.96 14.11
C GLU A 56 19.78 9.23 15.47
N ILE A 57 20.08 8.17 16.23
CA ILE A 57 20.75 8.28 17.55
C ILE A 57 22.12 8.94 17.40
N HIS A 58 22.90 8.55 16.38
CA HIS A 58 24.21 9.12 16.12
C HIS A 58 24.15 10.61 15.73
N ARG A 59 23.22 11.01 14.87
CA ARG A 59 23.03 12.44 14.50
C ARG A 59 22.64 13.30 15.70
N ARG A 60 21.76 12.81 16.57
CA ARG A 60 21.33 13.55 17.77
C ARG A 60 22.49 13.79 18.76
N GLY A 61 23.40 12.82 18.89
CA GLY A 61 24.59 12.96 19.73
C GLY A 61 25.64 13.95 19.19
N GLN A 62 25.69 14.19 17.88
CA GLN A 62 26.61 15.14 17.26
C GLN A 62 26.10 16.59 17.28
N SER A 63 24.78 16.82 17.28
CA SER A 63 24.20 18.17 17.38
C SER A 63 24.19 18.74 18.81
N ALA A 64 24.54 17.92 19.82
CA ALA A 64 24.60 18.33 21.23
C ALA A 64 26.03 18.65 21.72
N ARG A 65 27.00 18.76 20.79
CA ARG A 65 28.38 19.21 21.04
C ARG A 65 28.66 20.48 20.25
#